data_AF-A0A3C0YX82-F1
#
_entry.id   AF-A0A3C0YX82-F1
#
_cell.length_a   1.000
_cell.length_b   1.000
_cell.length_c   1.000
_cell.angle_alpha   90.00
_cell.angle_beta   90.00
_cell.angle_gamma   90.00
#
_symmetry.space_group_name_H-M   'P 1'
#
loop_
_entity.id
_entity.type
_entity.pdbx_description
1 polymer ?
#
loop_
_entity_poly.entity_id
_entity_poly.type
_entity_poly.pdbx_seq_one_letter_code
_entity_poly.pdbx_strand_id
1 'polypeptide(L)' 'MVKRRVKFTFPTDQITDPVIYELGHRFKLVTNIRRADVREDMGWVVLELEGSEDEIANGLAWVAETGVRIDPVSGDVIEG' A
#
# COMPACT_ATOMS: atom_id res chain seq x y z
N MET A 1 17.17 3.22 -5.05
CA MET A 1 15.78 2.85 -4.74
C MET A 1 14.98 4.12 -4.55
N VAL A 2 13.71 4.12 -4.89
CA VAL A 2 12.80 5.25 -4.75
C VAL A 2 11.77 4.96 -3.67
N LYS A 3 11.14 6.01 -3.15
CA LYS A 3 10.07 5.92 -2.15
C LYS A 3 8.79 6.49 -2.72
N ARG A 4 7.66 5.80 -2.51
CA ARG A 4 6.33 6.23 -2.94
C ARG A 4 5.32 6.07 -1.83
N ARG A 5 4.52 7.11 -1.59
CA ARG A 5 3.43 7.07 -0.61
C ARG A 5 2.09 6.86 -1.29
N VAL A 6 1.35 5.87 -0.81
CA VAL A 6 0.06 5.45 -1.35
C VAL A 6 -0.89 5.17 -0.20
N LYS A 7 -2.17 5.45 -0.42
CA LYS A 7 -3.24 5.03 0.47
C LYS A 7 -3.91 3.81 -0.14
N PHE A 8 -3.93 2.73 0.62
CA PHE A 8 -4.73 1.55 0.32
C PHE A 8 -6.02 1.65 1.11
N THR A 9 -7.16 1.45 0.43
CA THR A 9 -8.47 1.35 1.06
C THR A 9 -9.02 -0.04 0.76
N PHE A 10 -9.26 -0.81 1.82
CA PHE A 10 -9.70 -2.19 1.76
C PHE A 10 -11.22 -2.25 1.83
N PRO A 11 -11.89 -2.95 0.90
CA PRO A 11 -13.31 -3.24 1.05
C PRO A 11 -13.53 -4.23 2.22
N THR A 12 -14.73 -4.21 2.78
CA THR A 12 -15.08 -4.94 4.01
C THR A 12 -14.82 -6.45 3.92
N ASP A 13 -14.99 -7.03 2.74
CA ASP A 13 -14.79 -8.44 2.44
C ASP A 13 -13.31 -8.86 2.29
N GLN A 14 -12.39 -7.89 2.14
CA GLN A 14 -10.95 -8.15 1.94
C GLN A 14 -10.08 -7.70 3.11
N ILE A 15 -10.67 -7.26 4.22
CA ILE A 15 -9.90 -6.83 5.40
C ILE A 15 -9.13 -8.00 6.04
N THR A 16 -9.51 -9.24 5.74
CA THR A 16 -8.85 -10.47 6.19
C THR A 16 -7.69 -10.91 5.30
N ASP A 17 -7.54 -10.34 4.11
CA ASP A 17 -6.52 -10.77 3.16
C ASP A 17 -5.15 -10.10 3.45
N PRO A 18 -4.05 -10.85 3.45
CA PRO A 18 -2.73 -10.35 3.83
C PRO A 18 -2.04 -9.57 2.69
N VAL A 19 -2.76 -8.69 1.99
CA VAL A 19 -2.29 -8.02 0.76
C VAL A 19 -0.95 -7.29 0.95
N ILE A 20 -0.76 -6.61 2.07
CA ILE A 20 0.49 -5.86 2.37
C ILE A 20 1.68 -6.83 2.56
N TYR A 21 1.44 -7.97 3.20
CA TYR A 21 2.46 -8.99 3.40
C TYR A 21 2.85 -9.64 2.07
N GLU A 22 1.86 -10.01 1.26
CA GLU A 22 2.06 -10.59 -0.07
C GLU A 22 2.77 -9.61 -1.00
N LEU A 23 2.46 -8.31 -0.92
CA LEU A 23 3.14 -7.27 -1.70
C LEU A 23 4.66 -7.28 -1.48
N GLY A 24 5.11 -7.30 -0.22
CA GLY A 24 6.55 -7.32 0.10
C GLY A 24 7.24 -8.66 -0.18
N HIS A 25 6.49 -9.77 -0.30
CA HIS A 25 7.04 -11.09 -0.61
C HIS A 25 7.09 -11.38 -2.11
N ARG A 26 6.10 -10.91 -2.87
CA ARG A 26 6.00 -11.11 -4.32
C ARG A 26 6.85 -10.11 -5.08
N PHE A 27 6.94 -8.90 -4.56
CA PHE A 27 7.70 -7.79 -5.14
C PHE A 27 8.81 -7.43 -4.16
N LYS A 28 9.98 -7.04 -4.65
CA LYS A 28 11.15 -6.66 -3.82
C LYS A 28 10.94 -5.28 -3.20
N LEU A 29 9.86 -5.15 -2.43
CA LEU A 29 9.38 -3.91 -1.83
C LEU A 29 9.47 -4.00 -0.32
N VAL A 30 10.02 -2.95 0.28
CA VAL A 30 9.87 -2.70 1.71
C VAL A 30 8.60 -1.88 1.90
N THR A 31 7.71 -2.34 2.77
CA THR A 31 6.47 -1.65 3.12
C THR A 31 6.58 -1.02 4.51
N ASN A 32 6.42 0.30 4.61
CA ASN A 32 6.39 0.99 5.89
C ASN A 32 5.03 1.65 6.13
N ILE A 33 4.36 1.33 7.24
CA ILE A 33 3.07 1.90 7.60
C ILE A 33 3.28 3.29 8.19
N ARG A 34 2.71 4.31 7.55
CA ARG A 34 2.78 5.71 8.02
C ARG A 34 1.56 6.09 8.85
N ARG A 35 0.36 5.66 8.43
CA ARG A 35 -0.91 5.83 9.15
C ARG A 35 -1.83 4.68 8.81
N ALA A 36 -2.68 4.27 9.74
CA ALA A 36 -3.70 3.26 9.50
C ALA A 36 -4.92 3.53 10.38
N ASP A 37 -6.09 3.18 9.86
CA ASP A 37 -7.35 3.15 10.59
C ASP A 37 -8.11 1.91 10.09
N VAL A 38 -8.32 0.96 10.99
CA VAL A 38 -8.89 -0.36 10.69
C VAL A 38 -10.04 -0.58 11.65
N ARG A 39 -11.23 -0.78 11.10
CA ARG A 39 -12.50 -1.01 11.81
C ARG A 39 -13.14 -2.28 11.28
N GLU A 40 -14.22 -2.73 11.89
CA GLU A 40 -14.92 -3.96 11.49
C GLU A 40 -15.46 -3.91 10.05
N ASP A 41 -15.87 -2.73 9.58
CA ASP A 41 -16.55 -2.54 8.29
C ASP A 41 -15.70 -1.84 7.23
N MET A 42 -14.57 -1.23 7.61
CA MET A 42 -13.73 -0.43 6.72
C MET A 42 -12.30 -0.36 7.27
N GLY A 43 -11.32 -0.43 6.37
CA GLY A 43 -9.93 -0.20 6.71
C GLY A 43 -9.19 0.60 5.64
N TRP A 44 -8.33 1.53 6.06
CA TRP A 44 -7.36 2.14 5.17
C TRP A 44 -5.98 2.25 5.81
N VAL A 45 -4.96 2.18 4.96
CA VAL A 45 -3.56 2.26 5.37
C VAL A 45 -2.81 3.17 4.41
N VAL A 46 -2.08 4.15 4.93
CA VAL A 46 -1.08 4.90 4.17
C VAL A 46 0.26 4.21 4.33
N LEU A 47 0.79 3.72 3.22
CA LEU A 47 2.09 3.05 3.12
C LEU A 47 3.11 3.95 2.45
N GLU A 48 4.35 3.89 2.91
CA GLU A 48 5.52 4.23 2.12
C GLU A 48 6.13 2.93 1.59
N LEU A 49 6.16 2.82 0.26
CA LEU A 49 6.80 1.72 -0.47
C LEU A 49 8.20 2.15 -0.85
N GLU A 50 9.19 1.29 -0.59
CA GLU A 50 10.58 1.50 -1.00
C GLU A 50 11.06 0.33 -1.86
N GLY A 51 11.60 0.63 -3.04
CA GLY A 51 12.05 -0.37 -4.01
C GLY A 51 12.59 0.25 -5.30
N SER A 52 12.70 -0.54 -6.37
CA SER A 52 12.90 0.01 -7.72
C SER A 52 11.58 0.58 -8.27
N GLU A 53 11.68 1.47 -9.26
CA GLU A 53 10.50 2.05 -9.92
C GLU A 53 9.61 0.94 -10.53
N ASP A 54 10.23 -0.05 -11.19
CA ASP A 54 9.53 -1.19 -11.81
C ASP A 54 8.84 -2.09 -10.78
N GLU A 55 9.49 -2.41 -9.66
CA GLU A 55 8.89 -3.23 -8.59
C GLU A 55 7.70 -2.51 -7.97
N ILE A 56 7.80 -1.19 -7.78
CA ILE A 56 6.67 -0.39 -7.27
C ILE A 56 5.54 -0.36 -8.29
N ALA A 57 5.82 -0.15 -9.57
CA ALA A 57 4.80 -0.14 -10.60
C ALA A 57 4.07 -1.49 -10.72
N ASN A 58 4.83 -2.59 -10.76
CA ASN A 58 4.28 -3.95 -10.84
C ASN A 58 3.50 -4.32 -9.57
N GLY A 59 4.01 -3.97 -8.39
CA GLY A 59 3.34 -4.23 -7.13
C GLY A 59 2.02 -3.47 -7.00
N LEU A 60 1.97 -2.19 -7.40
CA LEU A 60 0.74 -1.41 -7.39
C LEU A 60 -0.29 -1.91 -8.41
N ALA A 61 0.16 -2.37 -9.59
CA ALA A 61 -0.73 -2.99 -10.57
C ALA A 61 -1.39 -4.25 -9.99
N TRP A 62 -0.61 -5.11 -9.35
CA TRP A 62 -1.12 -6.32 -8.69
C TRP A 62 -2.10 -6.00 -7.54
N VAL A 63 -1.80 -5.01 -6.69
CA VAL A 63 -2.73 -4.60 -5.62
C VAL A 63 -4.07 -4.10 -6.20
N ALA A 64 -4.04 -3.40 -7.33
CA ALA A 64 -5.28 -2.96 -7.98
C ALA A 64 -6.11 -4.15 -8.49
N GLU A 65 -5.47 -5.22 -8.97
CA GLU A 65 -6.14 -6.47 -9.38
C GLU A 65 -6.79 -7.21 -8.21
N THR A 66 -6.29 -7.04 -6.99
CA THR A 66 -6.95 -7.65 -5.82
C THR A 66 -8.26 -6.95 -5.47
N GLY A 67 -8.55 -5.77 -6.03
CA GLY A 67 -9.74 -4.97 -5.68
C GLY A 67 -9.49 -3.92 -4.59
N VAL A 68 -8.26 -3.85 -4.07
CA VAL A 68 -7.85 -2.79 -3.14
C VAL A 68 -7.75 -1.48 -3.91
N ARG A 69 -8.44 -0.44 -3.41
CA ARG A 69 -8.35 0.90 -4.00
C ARG A 69 -7.03 1.54 -3.59
N ILE A 70 -6.32 2.06 -4.59
CA ILE A 70 -5.04 2.76 -4.42
C ILE A 70 -5.22 4.22 -4.80
N ASP A 71 -4.97 5.12 -3.85
CA ASP A 71 -4.92 6.56 -4.10
C ASP A 71 -3.50 7.10 -3.85
N PRO A 72 -2.92 7.88 -4.78
CA PRO A 72 -1.64 8.52 -4.54
C PRO A 72 -1.75 9.54 -3.41
N VAL A 73 -0.82 9.53 -2.47
CA VAL A 73 -0.77 10.55 -1.43
C VAL A 73 0.05 11.72 -1.96
N SER A 74 -0.66 12.74 -2.45
CA SER A 74 -0.06 14.00 -2.88
C SER A 74 0.26 14.83 -1.64
N GLY A 75 1.54 14.97 -1.32
CA GLY A 75 1.99 15.82 -0.22
C GLY A 75 1.76 15.19 1.15
N ASP A 76 2.83 14.63 1.71
CA ASP A 76 3.12 14.82 3.12
C ASP A 76 4.65 14.91 3.20
N VAL A 77 5.23 15.98 2.64
CA VAL A 77 6.60 16.38 2.98
C VAL A 77 6.54 16.87 4.41
N ILE A 78 6.48 15.93 5.35
CA ILE A 78 6.95 16.16 6.71
C ILE A 78 8.32 15.49 6.69
N GLU A 79 9.32 16.28 6.31
CA GLU A 79 10.69 16.03 6.73
C GLU A 79 10.68 16.01 8.26
N GLY A 80 11.00 14.85 8.81
CA GLY A 80 11.28 14.61 10.21
C GLY A 80 12.32 13.52 10.30
#